data_AF-A0A534ZWQ8-F1
#
_entry.id   AF-A0A534ZWQ8-F1
#
_cell.length_a   1.000
_cell.length_b   1.000
_cell.length_c   1.000
_cell.angle_alpha   90.00
_cell.angle_beta   90.00
_cell.angle_gamma   90.00
#
_symmetry.space_group_name_H-M   'P 1'
#
loop_
_entity.id
_entity.type
_entity.pdbx_description
1 polymer ?
#
loop_
_entity_poly.entity_id
_entity_poly.type
_entity_poly.pdbx_seq_one_letter_code
_entity_poly.pdbx_strand_id
1 'polypeptide(L)'
;MAGTMPHAIFVETGLDGGATVAAYAAELPGCAAFADGDSEAVAAIPRRVLHFSEWLRRNDEAAPAFVGDNWYEVERAACDGTPLGRAAFSLDELPPSEEEWQRWLRWLELAREELAEAIDRAGLERLSGDPGMKAIAEQDEALARVLGGQASAAVTEPIDRLYAARDALLEALESGGASADGARRALRLAIADDLRLADRLRGDQG
;
A
#
# COMPACT_ATOMS: atom_id res chain seq x y z
N MET A 1 -24.77 -21.70 16.29
CA MET A 1 -24.54 -20.40 15.62
C MET A 1 -23.03 -20.24 15.53
N ALA A 2 -22.42 -20.56 14.39
CA ALA A 2 -21.00 -20.30 14.19
C ALA A 2 -20.86 -18.78 14.10
N GLY A 3 -20.30 -18.15 15.14
CA GLY A 3 -19.98 -16.73 15.08
C GLY A 3 -18.97 -16.54 13.95
N THR A 4 -19.31 -15.74 12.95
CA THR A 4 -18.34 -15.24 11.97
C THR A 4 -17.28 -14.49 12.76
N MET A 5 -16.04 -14.98 12.73
CA MET A 5 -14.93 -14.27 13.37
C MET A 5 -14.85 -12.88 12.76
N PRO A 6 -14.80 -11.83 13.58
CA PRO A 6 -14.78 -10.47 13.07
C PRO A 6 -13.42 -10.19 12.41
N HIS A 7 -13.41 -9.34 11.39
CA HIS A 7 -12.23 -9.00 10.59
C HIS A 7 -11.54 -7.75 11.13
N ALA A 8 -10.21 -7.80 11.20
CA ALA A 8 -9.39 -6.76 11.81
C ALA A 8 -9.07 -5.61 10.85
N ILE A 9 -9.30 -4.38 11.33
CA ILE A 9 -8.87 -3.13 10.68
C ILE A 9 -7.73 -2.49 11.47
N PHE A 10 -6.68 -2.08 10.76
CA PHE A 10 -5.64 -1.21 11.28
C PHE A 10 -5.78 0.20 10.74
N VAL A 11 -5.62 1.22 11.58
CA VAL A 11 -5.77 2.63 11.18
C VAL A 11 -4.45 3.38 11.32
N GLU A 12 -3.97 3.96 10.21
CA GLU A 12 -2.78 4.81 10.15
C GLU A 12 -3.21 6.25 9.86
N THR A 13 -2.85 7.19 10.72
CA THR A 13 -3.21 8.61 10.57
C THR A 13 -1.98 9.46 10.26
N GLY A 14 -2.20 10.65 9.68
CA GLY A 14 -1.13 11.62 9.44
C GLY A 14 -0.39 11.41 8.11
N LEU A 15 -1.00 10.69 7.17
CA LEU A 15 -0.45 10.47 5.84
C LEU A 15 -0.57 11.73 4.97
N ASP A 16 0.21 11.79 3.89
CA ASP A 16 0.19 12.87 2.88
C ASP A 16 0.27 14.29 3.47
N GLY A 17 1.15 14.51 4.46
CA GLY A 17 1.30 15.82 5.11
C GLY A 17 0.31 16.09 6.24
N GLY A 18 -0.35 15.04 6.77
CA GLY A 18 -1.14 15.13 8.00
C GLY A 18 -2.66 15.13 7.80
N ALA A 19 -3.13 15.12 6.55
CA ALA A 19 -4.56 15.27 6.23
C ALA A 19 -5.28 13.93 5.99
N THR A 20 -4.54 12.87 5.71
CA THR A 20 -5.12 11.60 5.26
C THR A 20 -5.07 10.53 6.35
N VAL A 21 -6.15 9.77 6.46
CA VAL A 21 -6.27 8.55 7.27
C VAL A 21 -6.37 7.35 6.34
N ALA A 22 -5.61 6.30 6.61
CA ALA A 22 -5.72 5.02 5.92
C ALA A 22 -6.20 3.94 6.88
N ALA A 23 -7.25 3.23 6.50
CA ALA A 23 -7.68 2.00 7.14
C ALA A 23 -7.21 0.81 6.29
N TYR A 24 -6.61 -0.20 6.91
CA TYR A 24 -6.08 -1.39 6.25
C TYR A 24 -6.82 -2.64 6.74
N ALA A 25 -7.15 -3.54 5.82
CA ALA A 25 -7.57 -4.89 6.19
C ALA A 25 -6.33 -5.70 6.61
N ALA A 26 -6.27 -6.14 7.88
CA ALA A 26 -5.09 -6.80 8.45
C ALA A 26 -4.66 -8.07 7.69
N GLU A 27 -5.63 -8.79 7.11
CA GLU A 27 -5.44 -10.06 6.40
C GLU A 27 -5.03 -9.86 4.92
N LEU A 28 -5.08 -8.63 4.41
CA LEU A 28 -4.84 -8.29 3.01
C LEU A 28 -3.85 -7.14 2.89
N PRO A 29 -2.54 -7.42 2.81
CA PRO A 29 -1.55 -6.38 2.54
C PRO A 29 -1.87 -5.64 1.24
N GLY A 30 -1.85 -4.30 1.30
CA GLY A 30 -2.22 -3.43 0.19
C GLY A 30 -3.71 -3.08 0.10
N CYS A 31 -4.59 -3.80 0.81
CA CYS A 31 -6.01 -3.49 0.85
C CYS A 31 -6.29 -2.37 1.86
N ALA A 32 -6.23 -1.13 1.38
CA ALA A 32 -6.42 0.07 2.19
C ALA A 32 -7.49 0.99 1.62
N ALA A 33 -8.29 1.61 2.50
CA ALA A 33 -9.19 2.70 2.18
C ALA A 33 -8.66 4.01 2.78
N PHE A 34 -8.76 5.11 2.02
CA PHE A 34 -8.18 6.40 2.39
C PHE A 34 -9.28 7.45 2.47
N ALA A 35 -9.28 8.24 3.53
CA ALA A 35 -10.26 9.32 3.73
C ALA A 35 -9.69 10.45 4.59
N ASP A 36 -10.41 11.57 4.65
CA ASP A 36 -10.06 12.72 5.50
C ASP A 36 -10.32 12.44 6.99
N GLY A 37 -11.10 11.41 7.32
CA GLY A 37 -11.46 11.07 8.69
C GLY A 37 -11.59 9.58 8.96
N ASP A 38 -11.31 9.21 10.20
CA ASP A 38 -11.31 7.82 10.69
C ASP A 38 -12.57 7.04 10.34
N SER A 39 -13.74 7.61 10.66
CA SER A 39 -15.02 6.92 10.47
C SER A 39 -15.31 6.61 9.01
N GLU A 40 -14.87 7.49 8.10
CA GLU A 40 -15.02 7.30 6.67
C GLU A 40 -14.06 6.23 6.16
N ALA A 41 -12.78 6.29 6.54
CA ALA A 41 -11.78 5.29 6.15
C ALA A 41 -12.18 3.87 6.63
N VAL A 42 -12.59 3.75 7.89
CA VAL A 42 -13.03 2.46 8.47
C VAL A 42 -14.31 1.95 7.81
N ALA A 43 -15.30 2.82 7.57
CA ALA A 43 -16.56 2.44 6.92
C ALA A 43 -16.38 2.03 5.45
N ALA A 44 -15.30 2.47 4.80
CA ALA A 44 -14.99 2.12 3.41
C ALA A 44 -14.33 0.72 3.27
N ILE A 45 -13.78 0.14 4.34
CA ILE A 45 -13.06 -1.15 4.28
C ILE A 45 -13.87 -2.28 3.65
N PRO A 46 -15.14 -2.55 4.00
CA PRO A 46 -15.89 -3.66 3.41
C PRO A 46 -15.95 -3.56 1.87
N ARG A 47 -16.18 -2.34 1.36
CA ARG A 47 -16.21 -2.10 -0.09
C ARG A 47 -14.82 -2.25 -0.70
N ARG A 48 -13.79 -1.72 -0.04
CA ARG A 48 -12.40 -1.85 -0.51
C ARG A 48 -11.98 -3.32 -0.61
N VAL A 49 -12.32 -4.14 0.37
CA VAL A 49 -12.03 -5.58 0.39
C VAL A 49 -12.73 -6.31 -0.74
N LEU A 50 -13.98 -5.95 -1.06
CA LEU A 50 -14.69 -6.48 -2.24
C LEU A 50 -13.94 -6.15 -3.53
N HIS A 51 -13.60 -4.88 -3.76
CA HIS A 51 -12.88 -4.44 -4.95
C HIS A 51 -11.48 -5.09 -5.05
N PHE A 52 -10.75 -5.15 -3.93
CA PHE A 52 -9.44 -5.80 -3.87
C PHE A 52 -9.53 -7.30 -4.16
N SER A 53 -10.55 -7.98 -3.63
CA SER A 53 -10.82 -9.39 -3.93
C SER A 53 -11.17 -9.61 -5.40
N GLU A 54 -11.92 -8.70 -6.02
CA GLU A 54 -12.20 -8.73 -7.45
C GLU A 54 -10.95 -8.46 -8.29
N TRP A 55 -10.09 -7.55 -7.85
CA TRP A 55 -8.79 -7.30 -8.47
C TRP A 55 -7.88 -8.53 -8.42
N LEU A 56 -7.78 -9.20 -7.27
CA LEU A 56 -7.05 -10.47 -7.14
C LEU A 56 -7.58 -11.53 -8.12
N ARG A 57 -8.91 -11.73 -8.17
CA ARG A 57 -9.52 -12.71 -9.09
C ARG A 57 -9.29 -12.39 -10.56
N ARG A 58 -9.30 -11.10 -10.94
CA ARG A 58 -9.04 -10.67 -12.32
C ARG A 58 -7.60 -10.94 -12.76
N ASN A 59 -6.68 -11.03 -11.81
CA ASN A 59 -5.28 -11.33 -12.03
C ASN A 59 -4.91 -12.79 -11.68
N ASP A 60 -5.91 -13.69 -11.68
CA ASP A 60 -5.73 -15.13 -11.38
C ASP A 60 -5.10 -15.43 -10.01
N GLU A 61 -5.19 -14.50 -9.06
CA GLU A 61 -4.71 -14.64 -7.69
C GLU A 61 -5.82 -15.14 -6.74
N ALA A 62 -5.42 -15.87 -5.70
CA ALA A 62 -6.34 -16.40 -4.71
C ALA A 62 -6.90 -15.28 -3.81
N ALA A 63 -8.17 -14.92 -4.02
CA ALA A 63 -8.90 -13.99 -3.15
C ALA A 63 -9.46 -14.71 -1.91
N PRO A 64 -9.19 -14.22 -0.69
CA PRO A 64 -9.79 -14.78 0.52
C PRO A 64 -11.32 -14.67 0.50
N ALA A 65 -11.99 -15.65 1.10
CA ALA A 65 -13.42 -15.62 1.29
C ALA A 65 -13.75 -14.97 2.65
N PHE A 66 -14.19 -13.72 2.63
CA PHE A 66 -14.66 -13.03 3.83
C PHE A 66 -16.11 -13.44 4.10
N VAL A 67 -16.38 -13.98 5.29
CA VAL A 67 -17.74 -14.33 5.72
C VAL A 67 -18.19 -13.29 6.74
N GLY A 68 -19.20 -12.50 6.39
CA GLY A 68 -19.82 -11.49 7.24
C GLY A 68 -19.19 -10.09 7.15
N ASP A 69 -19.94 -9.09 7.60
CA ASP A 69 -19.58 -7.66 7.50
C ASP A 69 -19.01 -7.09 8.81
N ASN A 70 -18.58 -7.95 9.72
CA ASN A 70 -18.13 -7.54 11.05
C ASN A 70 -16.66 -7.10 11.01
N TRP A 71 -16.41 -5.86 10.62
CA TRP A 71 -15.09 -5.25 10.65
C TRP A 71 -14.92 -4.36 11.88
N TYR A 72 -13.76 -4.40 12.54
CA TYR A 72 -13.49 -3.59 13.73
C TYR A 72 -12.03 -3.14 13.79
N GLU A 73 -11.83 -1.91 14.27
CA GLU A 73 -10.51 -1.38 14.54
C GLU A 73 -9.85 -2.17 15.68
N VAL A 74 -8.68 -2.73 15.42
CA VAL A 74 -7.87 -3.49 16.40
C VAL A 74 -6.63 -2.74 16.84
N GLU A 75 -6.08 -1.89 15.97
CA GLU A 75 -4.86 -1.13 16.26
C GLU A 75 -4.85 0.18 15.49
N ARG A 76 -4.23 1.18 16.10
CA ARG A 76 -4.08 2.52 15.56
C ARG A 76 -2.66 3.02 15.76
N ALA A 77 -2.12 3.62 14.72
CA ALA A 77 -0.81 4.24 14.74
C ALA A 77 -0.85 5.61 14.03
N ALA A 78 -0.09 6.57 14.55
CA ALA A 78 0.02 7.89 13.95
C ALA A 78 1.41 8.04 13.33
N CYS A 79 1.48 8.47 12.08
CA CYS A 79 2.73 8.88 11.46
C CYS A 79 3.10 10.27 11.98
N ASP A 80 4.07 10.33 12.89
CA ASP A 80 4.71 11.59 13.27
C ASP A 80 5.71 12.02 12.18
N GLY A 81 5.17 12.56 11.09
CA GLY A 81 5.92 13.14 9.98
C GLY A 81 6.46 12.16 8.94
N THR A 82 6.57 12.65 7.71
CA THR A 82 7.30 12.00 6.61
C THR A 82 8.77 12.46 6.58
N PRO A 83 9.76 11.58 6.37
CA PRO A 83 9.68 10.12 6.42
C PRO A 83 10.25 9.58 7.74
N LEU A 84 9.58 8.57 8.31
CA LEU A 84 10.09 7.64 9.35
C LEU A 84 9.97 8.06 10.83
N GLY A 85 8.83 8.65 11.24
CA GLY A 85 8.33 8.49 12.61
C GLY A 85 7.43 7.24 12.69
N ARG A 86 7.91 6.17 13.34
CA ARG A 86 7.29 4.81 13.36
C ARG A 86 5.80 4.79 13.74
N ALA A 87 4.95 4.55 12.73
CA ALA A 87 3.70 3.84 12.87
C ALA A 87 3.88 2.44 12.25
N ALA A 88 4.18 1.44 13.07
CA ALA A 88 4.17 0.04 12.69
C ALA A 88 3.08 -0.62 13.51
N PHE A 89 2.18 -1.34 12.85
CA PHE A 89 1.24 -2.18 13.59
C PHE A 89 1.99 -3.37 14.19
N SER A 90 1.51 -3.93 15.28
CA SER A 90 2.07 -5.16 15.87
C SER A 90 2.23 -6.29 14.85
N LEU A 91 1.34 -6.36 13.84
CA LEU A 91 1.45 -7.31 12.74
C LEU A 91 2.67 -7.05 11.84
N ASP A 92 3.08 -5.79 11.66
CA ASP A 92 4.22 -5.39 10.83
C ASP A 92 5.57 -5.89 11.39
N GLU A 93 5.63 -6.22 12.69
CA GLU A 93 6.81 -6.78 13.36
C GLU A 93 6.99 -8.29 13.11
N LEU A 94 5.97 -8.96 12.58
CA LEU A 94 6.01 -10.39 12.30
C LEU A 94 6.40 -10.64 10.84
N PRO A 95 7.53 -11.33 10.59
CA PRO A 95 7.93 -11.66 9.24
C PRO A 95 6.85 -12.56 8.60
N PRO A 96 6.48 -12.33 7.33
CA PRO A 96 5.63 -13.26 6.60
C PRO A 96 6.29 -14.63 6.48
N SER A 97 5.47 -15.65 6.28
CA SER A 97 5.95 -16.92 5.75
C SER A 97 6.52 -16.74 4.33
N GLU A 98 7.36 -17.66 3.88
CA GLU A 98 7.91 -17.61 2.52
C GLU A 98 6.80 -17.63 1.45
N GLU A 99 5.72 -18.39 1.68
CA GLU A 99 4.60 -18.45 0.75
C GLU A 99 3.85 -17.11 0.67
N GLU A 100 3.60 -16.47 1.80
CA GLU A 100 3.01 -15.13 1.87
C GLU A 100 3.91 -14.10 1.19
N TRP A 101 5.21 -14.15 1.48
CA TRP A 101 6.20 -13.26 0.89
C TRP A 101 6.19 -13.31 -0.64
N GLN A 102 6.32 -14.50 -1.21
CA GLN A 102 6.30 -14.69 -2.66
C GLN A 102 4.96 -14.26 -3.28
N ARG A 103 3.85 -14.48 -2.56
CA ARG A 103 2.53 -14.02 -3.01
C ARG A 103 2.44 -12.50 -3.02
N TRP A 104 2.92 -11.83 -1.99
CA TRP A 104 2.84 -10.38 -1.89
C TRP A 104 3.79 -9.66 -2.83
N LEU A 105 4.95 -10.25 -3.15
CA LEU A 105 5.81 -9.74 -4.23
C LEU A 105 5.08 -9.76 -5.58
N ARG A 106 4.38 -10.86 -5.91
CA ARG A 106 3.53 -10.90 -7.12
C ARG A 106 2.42 -9.85 -7.07
N TRP A 107 1.79 -9.63 -5.92
CA TRP A 107 0.78 -8.58 -5.80
C TRP A 107 1.36 -7.17 -5.98
N LEU A 108 2.59 -6.93 -5.53
CA LEU A 108 3.30 -5.68 -5.79
C LEU A 108 3.58 -5.49 -7.29
N GLU A 109 4.04 -6.54 -7.99
CA GLU A 109 4.23 -6.50 -9.44
C GLU A 109 2.93 -6.14 -10.17
N LEU A 110 1.82 -6.82 -9.86
CA LEU A 110 0.51 -6.56 -10.44
C LEU A 110 0.01 -5.14 -10.15
N ALA A 111 0.22 -4.63 -8.92
CA ALA A 111 -0.17 -3.27 -8.56
C ALA A 111 0.63 -2.22 -9.36
N ARG A 112 1.92 -2.49 -9.60
CA ARG A 112 2.78 -1.64 -10.44
C ARG A 112 2.35 -1.66 -11.90
N GLU A 113 1.93 -2.81 -12.43
CA GLU A 113 1.36 -2.93 -13.78
C GLU A 113 0.07 -2.10 -13.92
N GLU A 114 -0.86 -2.23 -12.97
CA GLU A 114 -2.10 -1.43 -12.95
C GLU A 114 -1.82 0.08 -12.97
N LEU A 115 -0.83 0.50 -12.21
CA LEU A 115 -0.42 1.90 -12.19
C LEU A 115 0.29 2.33 -13.47
N ALA A 116 1.18 1.51 -14.03
CA ALA A 116 1.80 1.80 -15.32
C ALA A 116 0.73 2.00 -16.41
N GLU A 117 -0.27 1.13 -16.48
CA GLU A 117 -1.41 1.30 -17.38
C GLU A 117 -2.20 2.59 -17.11
N ALA A 118 -2.39 2.95 -15.84
CA ALA A 118 -3.10 4.17 -15.47
C ALA A 118 -2.31 5.43 -15.87
N ILE A 119 -0.99 5.41 -15.69
CA ILE A 119 -0.07 6.48 -16.12
C ILE A 119 -0.15 6.65 -17.64
N ASP A 120 -0.05 5.56 -18.40
CA ASP A 120 -0.11 5.58 -19.86
C ASP A 120 -1.43 6.17 -20.38
N ARG A 121 -2.55 5.93 -19.68
CA ARG A 121 -3.87 6.46 -20.04
C ARG A 121 -4.13 7.89 -19.58
N ALA A 122 -3.52 8.34 -18.47
CA ALA A 122 -3.82 9.63 -17.86
C ALA A 122 -3.34 10.84 -18.69
N GLY A 123 -2.30 10.65 -19.51
CA GLY A 123 -1.67 11.71 -20.31
C GLY A 123 -0.80 12.67 -19.48
N LEU A 124 0.18 13.30 -20.12
CA LEU A 124 1.24 14.08 -19.47
C LEU A 124 0.74 15.27 -18.61
N GLU A 125 -0.39 15.87 -18.96
CA GLU A 125 -0.96 17.01 -18.22
C GLU A 125 -1.46 16.63 -16.82
N ARG A 126 -2.00 15.41 -16.65
CA ARG A 126 -2.44 14.90 -15.34
C ARG A 126 -1.25 14.49 -14.47
N LEU A 127 -0.21 13.96 -15.10
CA LEU A 127 0.96 13.41 -14.41
C LEU A 127 1.88 14.51 -13.87
N SER A 128 2.08 15.61 -14.61
CA SER A 128 3.05 16.65 -14.24
C SER A 128 2.69 17.46 -12.98
N GLY A 129 1.46 17.34 -12.47
CA GLY A 129 0.98 18.06 -11.29
C GLY A 129 0.46 17.20 -10.14
N ASP A 130 0.49 15.87 -10.23
CA ASP A 130 -0.06 15.01 -9.17
C ASP A 130 0.88 14.96 -7.95
N PRO A 131 0.48 15.53 -6.79
CA PRO A 131 1.33 15.52 -5.59
C PRO A 131 1.56 14.10 -5.03
N GLY A 132 0.69 13.14 -5.39
CA GLY A 132 0.78 11.75 -4.98
C GLY A 132 1.98 11.02 -5.58
N MET A 133 2.34 11.28 -6.84
CA MET A 133 3.53 10.63 -7.44
C MET A 133 4.80 10.96 -6.67
N LYS A 134 4.97 12.24 -6.31
CA LYS A 134 6.12 12.68 -5.52
C LYS A 134 6.11 12.05 -4.13
N ALA A 135 4.97 12.06 -3.45
CA ALA A 135 4.83 11.49 -2.11
C ALA A 135 5.15 9.99 -2.09
N ILE A 136 4.66 9.23 -3.08
CA ILE A 136 4.94 7.80 -3.23
C ILE A 136 6.42 7.56 -3.49
N ALA A 137 7.05 8.30 -4.41
CA ALA A 137 8.47 8.18 -4.66
C ALA A 137 9.32 8.45 -3.40
N GLU A 138 8.98 9.49 -2.63
CA GLU A 138 9.66 9.79 -1.37
C GLU A 138 9.45 8.70 -0.30
N GLN A 139 8.26 8.08 -0.28
CA GLN A 139 7.94 6.96 0.59
C GLN A 139 8.74 5.70 0.21
N ASP A 140 8.78 5.34 -1.08
CA ASP A 140 9.54 4.20 -1.58
C ASP A 140 11.04 4.35 -1.31
N GLU A 141 11.61 5.54 -1.57
CA GLU A 141 13.00 5.85 -1.23
C GLU A 141 13.27 5.71 0.28
N ALA A 142 12.31 6.10 1.12
CA ALA A 142 12.44 5.98 2.57
C ALA A 142 12.36 4.52 3.04
N LEU A 143 11.43 3.74 2.48
CA LEU A 143 11.29 2.31 2.76
C LEU A 143 12.53 1.53 2.31
N ALA A 144 13.03 1.81 1.10
CA ALA A 144 14.26 1.21 0.58
C ALA A 144 15.44 1.45 1.53
N ARG A 145 15.60 2.68 2.03
CA ARG A 145 16.66 3.03 3.00
C ARG A 145 16.53 2.27 4.33
N VAL A 146 15.31 2.08 4.84
CA VAL A 146 15.08 1.29 6.06
C VAL A 146 15.48 -0.17 5.86
N LEU A 147 15.20 -0.71 4.68
CA LEU A 147 15.55 -2.08 4.30
C LEU A 147 17.05 -2.25 3.96
N GLY A 148 17.86 -1.20 4.11
CA GLY A 148 19.29 -1.22 3.81
C GLY A 148 19.64 -1.01 2.34
N GLY A 149 18.67 -0.65 1.50
CA GLY A 149 18.86 -0.28 0.10
C GLY A 149 19.56 1.07 -0.07
N GLN A 150 20.09 1.30 -1.28
CA GLN A 150 20.72 2.57 -1.64
C GLN A 150 19.69 3.58 -2.13
N ALA A 151 19.94 4.86 -1.88
CA ALA A 151 19.13 5.92 -2.45
C ALA A 151 19.31 5.94 -3.97
N SER A 152 18.20 6.15 -4.70
CA SER A 152 18.25 6.34 -6.14
C SER A 152 19.09 7.57 -6.52
N ALA A 153 19.65 7.56 -7.73
CA ALA A 153 20.36 8.71 -8.30
C ALA A 153 19.43 9.94 -8.34
N ALA A 154 20.01 11.14 -8.38
CA ALA A 154 19.24 12.38 -8.43
C ALA A 154 18.50 12.54 -9.77
N VAL A 155 17.30 11.97 -9.85
CA VAL A 155 16.38 12.07 -10.98
C VAL A 155 15.37 13.19 -10.71
N THR A 156 15.28 14.15 -11.63
CA THR A 156 14.42 15.34 -11.48
C THR A 156 13.05 15.19 -12.13
N GLU A 157 12.95 14.36 -13.19
CA GLU A 157 11.68 14.12 -13.87
C GLU A 157 10.76 13.26 -12.98
N PRO A 158 9.50 13.68 -12.71
CA PRO A 158 8.64 13.01 -11.73
C PRO A 158 8.38 11.53 -12.00
N ILE A 159 8.17 11.16 -13.27
CA ILE A 159 7.88 9.77 -13.67
C ILE A 159 9.14 8.92 -13.52
N ASP A 160 10.27 9.38 -14.04
CA ASP A 160 11.54 8.67 -13.94
C ASP A 160 11.96 8.50 -12.47
N ARG A 161 11.70 9.51 -11.63
CA ARG A 161 11.96 9.44 -10.19
C ARG A 161 11.10 8.37 -9.51
N LEU A 162 9.81 8.30 -9.86
CA LEU A 162 8.90 7.28 -9.33
C LEU A 162 9.39 5.87 -9.68
N TYR A 163 9.76 5.63 -10.95
CA TYR A 163 10.30 4.33 -11.35
C TYR A 163 11.62 4.01 -10.65
N ALA A 164 12.53 4.98 -10.55
CA ALA A 164 13.81 4.76 -9.90
C ALA A 164 13.68 4.50 -8.38
N ALA A 165 12.69 5.10 -7.72
CA ALA A 165 12.37 4.82 -6.32
C ALA A 165 11.79 3.40 -6.13
N ARG A 166 10.90 2.98 -7.03
CA ARG A 166 10.30 1.64 -7.05
C ARG A 166 11.31 0.54 -7.27
N ASP A 167 12.25 0.76 -8.19
CA ASP A 167 13.32 -0.20 -8.48
C ASP A 167 14.20 -0.36 -7.24
N ALA A 168 14.60 0.74 -6.60
CA ALA A 168 15.39 0.70 -5.37
C ALA A 168 14.66 -0.02 -4.22
N LEU A 169 13.34 0.19 -4.09
CA LEU A 169 12.53 -0.52 -3.10
C LEU A 169 12.45 -2.02 -3.40
N LEU A 170 12.23 -2.41 -4.66
CA LEU A 170 12.14 -3.81 -5.04
C LEU A 170 13.48 -4.53 -4.82
N GLU A 171 14.59 -3.92 -5.24
CA GLU A 171 15.93 -4.46 -5.00
C GLU A 171 16.21 -4.65 -3.49
N ALA A 172 15.78 -3.70 -2.66
CA ALA A 172 15.93 -3.80 -1.20
C ALA A 172 15.06 -4.91 -0.60
N LEU A 173 13.81 -5.07 -1.07
CA LEU A 173 12.91 -6.14 -0.65
C LEU A 173 13.47 -7.51 -1.05
N GLU A 174 13.92 -7.68 -2.30
CA GLU A 174 14.50 -8.93 -2.80
C GLU A 174 15.79 -9.29 -2.06
N SER A 175 16.65 -8.32 -1.81
CA SER A 175 17.92 -8.53 -1.10
C SER A 175 17.72 -8.86 0.38
N GLY A 176 16.74 -8.23 1.03
CA GLY A 176 16.43 -8.44 2.45
C GLY A 176 15.59 -9.69 2.72
N GLY A 177 14.71 -10.05 1.78
CA GLY A 177 13.78 -11.17 1.89
C GLY A 177 12.71 -10.99 2.99
N ALA A 178 11.95 -12.07 3.23
CA ALA A 178 10.82 -12.07 4.17
C ALA A 178 11.19 -11.70 5.62
N SER A 179 12.44 -11.95 6.02
CA SER A 179 12.92 -11.71 7.38
C SER A 179 13.46 -10.29 7.62
N ALA A 180 13.50 -9.44 6.60
CA ALA A 180 13.97 -8.07 6.78
C ALA A 180 13.00 -7.26 7.66
N ASP A 181 13.56 -6.49 8.59
CA ASP A 181 12.78 -5.62 9.49
C ASP A 181 11.99 -4.60 8.66
N GLY A 182 10.67 -4.55 8.87
CA GLY A 182 9.77 -3.66 8.14
C GLY A 182 9.37 -4.12 6.74
N ALA A 183 9.79 -5.30 6.27
CA ALA A 183 9.47 -5.79 4.92
C ALA A 183 7.95 -5.94 4.68
N ARG A 184 7.21 -6.44 5.68
CA ARG A 184 5.74 -6.53 5.63
C ARG A 184 5.09 -5.16 5.45
N ARG A 185 5.52 -4.17 6.23
CA ARG A 185 5.03 -2.79 6.14
C ARG A 185 5.32 -2.20 4.76
N ALA A 186 6.54 -2.39 4.26
CA ALA A 186 6.95 -1.88 2.96
C ALA A 186 6.06 -2.42 1.83
N LEU A 187 5.80 -3.73 1.82
CA LEU A 187 4.86 -4.33 0.86
C LEU A 187 3.44 -3.81 1.01
N ARG A 188 2.92 -3.75 2.24
CA ARG A 188 1.56 -3.24 2.53
C ARG A 188 1.38 -1.82 1.96
N LEU A 189 2.35 -0.95 2.21
CA LEU A 189 2.29 0.45 1.79
C LEU A 189 2.46 0.58 0.28
N ALA A 190 3.47 -0.05 -0.31
CA ALA A 190 3.75 0.05 -1.73
C ALA A 190 2.58 -0.44 -2.59
N ILE A 191 1.98 -1.60 -2.25
CA ILE A 191 0.81 -2.12 -2.95
C ILE A 191 -0.38 -1.14 -2.81
N ALA A 192 -0.63 -0.64 -1.60
CA ALA A 192 -1.75 0.27 -1.35
C ALA A 192 -1.60 1.59 -2.11
N ASP A 193 -0.39 2.15 -2.14
CA ASP A 193 -0.07 3.39 -2.84
C ASP A 193 -0.19 3.26 -4.36
N ASP A 194 0.33 2.17 -4.92
CA ASP A 194 0.28 1.93 -6.36
C ASP A 194 -1.18 1.81 -6.84
N LEU A 195 -1.99 1.03 -6.13
CA LEU A 195 -3.43 0.90 -6.44
C LEU A 195 -4.18 2.22 -6.20
N ARG A 196 -3.90 2.94 -5.11
CA ARG A 196 -4.52 4.25 -4.81
C ARG A 196 -4.24 5.28 -5.90
N LEU A 197 -2.99 5.35 -6.37
CA LEU A 197 -2.62 6.27 -7.44
C LEU A 197 -3.24 5.83 -8.77
N ALA A 198 -3.29 4.53 -9.06
CA ALA A 198 -3.93 4.01 -10.26
C ALA A 198 -5.42 4.39 -10.31
N ASP A 199 -6.14 4.16 -9.21
CA ASP A 199 -7.56 4.53 -9.06
C ASP A 199 -7.76 6.04 -9.28
N ARG A 200 -6.92 6.87 -8.63
CA ARG A 200 -6.95 8.34 -8.79
C ARG A 200 -6.74 8.80 -10.23
N LEU A 201 -5.76 8.23 -10.93
CA LEU A 201 -5.45 8.57 -12.32
C LEU A 201 -6.57 8.18 -13.28
N ARG A 202 -7.31 7.09 -12.97
CA ARG A 202 -8.50 6.65 -13.71
C ARG A 202 -9.73 7.52 -13.39
N GLY A 203 -9.71 8.24 -12.28
CA GLY A 203 -10.85 9.00 -11.77
C GLY A 203 -11.82 8.15 -10.95
N ASP A 204 -11.39 6.97 -10.53
CA ASP A 204 -12.13 6.10 -9.63
C ASP A 204 -11.89 6.58 -8.19
N GLN A 205 -12.96 6.64 -7.39
CA GLN A 205 -12.81 6.82 -5.94
C GLN A 205 -12.41 5.46 -5.35
N GLY A 206 -11.13 5.32 -5.00
CA GLY A 206 -10.53 4.11 -4.43
C GLY A 206 -11.06 3.72 -3.06
#